data_AF-A0A495DRX6-F1
#
_entry.id   AF-A0A495DRX6-F1
#
_cell.length_a   1.000
_cell.length_b   1.000
_cell.length_c   1.000
_cell.angle_alpha   90.00
_cell.angle_beta   90.00
_cell.angle_gamma   90.00
#
_symmetry.space_group_name_H-M   'P 1'
#
loop_
_entity.id
_entity.type
_entity.pdbx_description
1 polymer ?
#
loop_
_entity_poly.entity_id
_entity_poly.type
_entity_poly.pdbx_seq_one_letter_code
_entity_poly.pdbx_strand_id
1 'polypeptide(L)'
;MKKTISIIIFTACLVFTNCSKKDPLGVLDSLEAIECANKLSKIVDDDSDDCTELLKLINELENSCSSFLSDENKKSIAELRASCEAN
;
A
#
# COMPACT_ATOMS: atom_id res chain seq x y z
N MET A 1 -35.36 -31.70 -28.81
CA MET A 1 -35.53 -30.39 -28.14
C MET A 1 -34.28 -30.08 -27.32
N LYS A 2 -33.76 -28.86 -27.49
CA LYS A 2 -32.82 -28.13 -26.61
C LYS A 2 -31.42 -28.74 -26.39
N LYS A 3 -30.57 -28.55 -27.40
CA LYS A 3 -29.13 -28.34 -27.24
C LYS A 3 -28.92 -26.97 -26.58
N THR A 4 -28.63 -26.89 -25.28
CA THR A 4 -28.13 -25.64 -24.64
C THR A 4 -27.60 -25.96 -23.23
N ILE A 5 -26.51 -26.71 -23.12
CA ILE A 5 -25.70 -26.76 -21.90
C ILE A 5 -24.23 -26.79 -22.32
N SER A 6 -23.74 -25.71 -22.93
CA SER A 6 -22.30 -25.50 -23.22
C SER A 6 -21.96 -24.03 -23.51
N ILE A 7 -22.68 -23.08 -22.91
CA ILE A 7 -22.42 -21.64 -23.11
C ILE A 7 -22.41 -20.92 -21.75
N ILE A 8 -21.64 -21.43 -20.78
CA ILE A 8 -21.37 -20.72 -19.52
C ILE A 8 -19.86 -20.70 -19.16
N ILE A 9 -18.99 -21.35 -19.95
CA ILE A 9 -17.54 -21.42 -19.65
C ILE A 9 -16.72 -20.37 -20.45
N PHE A 10 -17.36 -19.61 -21.35
CA PHE A 10 -16.65 -18.60 -22.16
C PHE A 10 -16.59 -17.19 -21.53
N THR A 11 -17.27 -16.97 -20.40
CA THR A 11 -17.39 -15.63 -19.78
C THR A 11 -16.30 -15.32 -18.76
N ALA A 12 -15.40 -16.27 -18.45
CA ALA A 12 -14.30 -16.05 -17.51
C ALA A 12 -13.04 -15.45 -18.17
N CYS A 13 -12.96 -15.37 -19.49
CA CYS A 13 -11.78 -14.86 -20.21
C CYS A 13 -11.85 -13.36 -20.61
N LEU A 14 -12.94 -12.65 -20.28
CA LEU A 14 -13.13 -11.25 -20.71
C LEU A 14 -12.78 -10.20 -19.65
N VAL A 15 -12.21 -10.58 -18.51
CA VAL A 15 -11.84 -9.63 -17.44
C VAL A 15 -10.41 -9.09 -17.56
N PHE A 16 -9.62 -9.51 -18.55
CA PHE A 16 -8.23 -9.06 -18.73
C PHE A 16 -8.01 -8.10 -19.92
N THR A 17 -9.07 -7.63 -20.61
CA THR A 17 -8.92 -6.75 -21.79
C THR A 17 -8.80 -5.25 -21.46
N ASN A 18 -8.86 -4.87 -20.17
CA ASN A 18 -8.62 -3.51 -19.71
C ASN A 18 -7.33 -3.36 -18.88
N CYS A 19 -6.26 -4.08 -19.23
CA CYS A 19 -4.92 -3.52 -19.08
C CYS A 19 -4.76 -2.37 -20.10
N SER A 20 -5.63 -1.36 -19.98
CA SER A 20 -5.63 -0.13 -20.74
C SER A 20 -4.34 0.57 -20.39
N LYS A 21 -3.45 0.64 -21.39
CA LYS A 21 -2.32 1.55 -21.55
C LYS A 21 -1.85 2.16 -20.22
N LYS A 22 -0.79 1.56 -19.65
CA LYS A 22 0.04 2.19 -18.62
C LYS A 22 0.39 3.61 -19.08
N ASP A 23 -0.36 4.59 -18.60
CA ASP A 23 0.12 5.97 -18.57
C ASP A 23 1.43 5.93 -17.77
N PRO A 24 2.55 6.44 -18.29
CA PRO A 24 3.80 6.47 -17.55
C PRO A 24 3.62 7.16 -16.18
N LEU A 25 2.68 8.10 -16.07
CA LEU A 25 2.23 8.71 -14.82
C LEU A 25 1.55 7.72 -13.85
N GLY A 26 0.64 6.87 -14.32
CA GLY A 26 -0.02 5.87 -13.48
C GLY A 26 0.92 4.76 -13.00
N VAL A 27 2.02 4.50 -13.74
CA VAL A 27 3.08 3.59 -13.28
C VAL A 27 3.93 4.22 -12.18
N LEU A 28 4.20 5.52 -12.26
CA LEU A 28 4.93 6.27 -11.23
C LEU A 28 4.11 6.32 -9.95
N ASP A 29 2.82 6.69 -10.02
CA ASP A 29 1.92 6.69 -8.86
C ASP A 29 1.81 5.30 -8.21
N SER A 30 1.78 4.25 -9.04
CA SER A 30 1.76 2.87 -8.54
C SER A 30 3.07 2.47 -7.85
N LEU A 31 4.22 2.95 -8.36
CA LEU A 31 5.53 2.65 -7.80
C LEU A 31 5.74 3.39 -6.48
N GLU A 32 5.35 4.67 -6.42
CA GLU A 32 5.36 5.48 -5.20
C GLU A 32 4.45 4.87 -4.14
N ALA A 33 3.24 4.42 -4.51
CA ALA A 33 2.35 3.73 -3.60
C ALA A 33 2.95 2.42 -3.04
N ILE A 34 3.66 1.65 -3.87
CA ILE A 34 4.37 0.43 -3.43
C ILE A 34 5.53 0.77 -2.49
N GLU A 35 6.29 1.82 -2.80
CA GLU A 35 7.38 2.27 -1.93
C GLU A 35 6.84 2.69 -0.56
N CYS A 36 5.73 3.43 -0.54
CA CYS A 36 5.06 3.84 0.68
C CYS A 36 4.50 2.67 1.49
N ALA A 37 3.92 1.68 0.82
CA ALA A 37 3.47 0.45 1.48
C ALA A 37 4.66 -0.31 2.09
N ASN A 38 5.81 -0.35 1.42
CA ASN A 38 7.01 -1.00 1.93
C ASN A 38 7.58 -0.26 3.15
N LYS A 39 7.67 1.08 3.10
CA LYS A 39 8.08 1.91 4.24
C LYS A 39 7.15 1.73 5.44
N LEU A 40 5.84 1.66 5.22
CA LEU A 40 4.87 1.39 6.28
C LEU A 40 5.04 -0.03 6.86
N SER A 41 5.23 -1.05 6.01
CA SER A 41 5.51 -2.42 6.46
C SER A 41 6.75 -2.46 7.34
N LYS A 42 7.83 -1.77 6.95
CA LYS A 42 9.05 -1.69 7.77
C LYS A 42 8.80 -1.12 9.15
N ILE A 43 7.91 -0.13 9.31
CA ILE A 43 7.56 0.43 10.63
C ILE A 43 6.72 -0.57 11.44
N VAL A 44 5.83 -1.31 10.79
CA VAL A 44 4.98 -2.32 11.45
C VAL A 44 5.77 -3.56 11.84
N ASP A 45 6.74 -3.96 11.03
CA ASP A 45 7.60 -5.13 11.21
C ASP A 45 8.88 -4.80 12.02
N ASP A 46 9.10 -3.52 12.38
CA ASP A 46 10.21 -3.11 13.22
C ASP A 46 9.91 -3.46 14.68
N ASP A 47 10.28 -4.67 15.06
CA ASP A 47 10.27 -5.15 16.45
C ASP A 47 11.48 -4.63 17.26
N SER A 48 12.25 -3.66 16.73
CA SER A 48 13.37 -3.11 17.47
C SER A 48 12.90 -2.15 18.56
N ASP A 49 13.49 -2.27 19.76
CA ASP A 49 13.34 -1.26 20.82
C ASP A 49 14.13 0.03 20.50
N ASP A 50 14.72 0.15 19.30
CA ASP A 50 15.47 1.33 18.89
C ASP A 50 14.54 2.43 18.36
N CYS A 51 14.05 3.22 19.30
CA CYS A 51 13.24 4.39 19.00
C CYS A 51 13.94 5.41 18.09
N THR A 52 15.28 5.41 17.98
CA THR A 52 15.98 6.30 17.05
C THR A 52 15.74 5.88 15.60
N GLU A 53 15.83 4.57 15.33
CA GLU A 53 15.61 4.01 13.99
C GLU A 53 14.13 4.11 13.61
N LEU A 54 13.23 3.76 14.52
CA LEU A 54 11.78 3.86 14.30
C LEU A 54 11.33 5.29 13.99
N LEU A 55 11.80 6.29 14.77
CA LEU A 55 11.48 7.71 14.51
C LEU A 55 12.03 8.18 13.17
N LYS A 56 13.20 7.70 12.75
CA LYS A 56 13.75 8.01 11.42
C LYS A 56 12.86 7.43 10.32
N LEU A 57 12.45 6.17 10.43
CA LEU A 57 11.55 5.52 9.46
C LEU A 57 10.19 6.24 9.38
N ILE A 58 9.63 6.63 10.52
CA ILE A 58 8.40 7.42 10.61
C ILE A 58 8.56 8.76 9.90
N ASN A 59 9.65 9.49 10.16
CA ASN A 59 9.93 10.77 9.51
C ASN A 59 10.07 10.61 7.98
N GLU A 60 10.74 9.56 7.53
CA GLU A 60 10.85 9.27 6.09
C GLU A 60 9.49 8.95 5.47
N LEU A 61 8.66 8.16 6.15
CA LEU A 61 7.32 7.82 5.68
C LEU A 61 6.42 9.06 5.61
N GLU A 62 6.39 9.90 6.64
CA GLU A 62 5.54 11.10 6.63
C GLU A 62 5.96 12.10 5.53
N ASN A 63 7.26 12.29 5.32
CA ASN A 63 7.77 13.21 4.30
C ASN A 63 7.51 12.71 2.87
N SER A 64 7.67 11.40 2.62
CA SER A 64 7.56 10.83 1.27
C SER A 64 6.15 10.35 0.92
N CYS A 65 5.33 10.00 1.92
CA CYS A 65 4.09 9.24 1.73
C CYS A 65 2.85 9.85 2.36
N SER A 66 2.91 11.07 2.90
CA SER A 66 1.77 11.72 3.59
C SER A 66 0.45 11.74 2.81
N SER A 67 0.50 11.81 1.47
CA SER A 67 -0.66 11.74 0.57
C SER A 67 -1.25 10.34 0.43
N PHE A 68 -0.45 9.29 0.66
CA PHE A 68 -0.84 7.88 0.56
C PHE A 68 -1.26 7.27 1.90
N LEU A 69 -1.00 7.96 3.01
CA LEU A 69 -1.41 7.52 4.34
C LEU A 69 -2.87 7.85 4.62
N SER A 70 -3.65 6.82 4.96
CA SER A 70 -4.99 6.98 5.52
C SER A 70 -4.93 7.67 6.90
N ASP A 71 -6.04 8.28 7.32
CA ASP A 71 -6.13 8.91 8.64
C ASP A 71 -5.90 7.91 9.77
N GLU A 72 -6.30 6.65 9.57
CA GLU A 72 -6.02 5.54 10.50
C GLU A 72 -4.52 5.27 10.60
N ASN A 73 -3.81 5.15 9.46
CA ASN A 73 -2.37 4.93 9.45
C ASN A 73 -1.64 6.10 10.13
N LYS A 74 -2.05 7.35 9.84
CA LYS A 74 -1.48 8.55 10.48
C LYS A 74 -1.65 8.51 11.99
N LYS A 75 -2.82 8.06 12.48
CA LYS A 75 -3.07 7.91 13.90
C LYS A 75 -2.15 6.85 14.53
N SER A 76 -2.05 5.67 13.92
CA SER A 76 -1.17 4.60 14.42
C SER A 76 0.30 5.02 14.44
N ILE A 77 0.77 5.72 13.40
CA ILE A 77 2.13 6.28 13.33
C ILE A 77 2.35 7.31 14.43
N ALA A 78 1.38 8.18 14.70
CA ALA A 78 1.47 9.18 15.76
C ALA A 78 1.53 8.52 17.15
N GLU A 79 0.78 7.44 17.37
CA GLU A 79 0.85 6.66 18.62
C GLU A 79 2.22 6.00 18.80
N LEU A 80 2.80 5.42 17.73
CA LEU A 80 4.16 4.86 17.76
C LEU A 80 5.22 5.93 18.06
N ARG A 81 5.14 7.10 17.40
CA ARG A 81 6.03 8.24 17.68
C ARG A 81 5.92 8.65 19.15
N ALA A 82 4.71 8.85 19.65
CA ALA A 82 4.49 9.26 21.04
C ALA A 82 5.02 8.25 22.04
N SER A 83 4.88 6.94 21.75
CA SER A 83 5.46 5.87 22.57
C SER A 83 6.99 5.97 22.65
N CYS A 84 7.64 6.33 21.54
CA CYS A 84 9.09 6.48 21.51
C CYS A 84 9.60 7.77 22.15
N GLU A 85 8.89 8.88 22.02
CA GLU A 85 9.25 10.16 22.65
C GLU A 85 8.97 10.17 24.17
N ALA A 86 8.11 9.27 24.66
CA ALA A 86 7.78 9.14 26.08
C ALA A 86 8.77 8.25 26.87
N ASN A 87 9.69 7.55 26.20
CA ASN A 87 10.78 6.78 26.82
C ASN A 87 12.06 7.63 26.92
#